data_AF-A0A4Y2R2F3-F1
#
_entry.id   AF-A0A4Y2R2F3-F1
#
_cell.length_a   1.000
_cell.length_b   1.000
_cell.length_c   1.000
_cell.angle_alpha   90.00
_cell.angle_beta   90.00
_cell.angle_gamma   90.00
#
_symmetry.space_group_name_H-M   'P 1'
#
loop_
_entity.id
_entity.type
_entity.pdbx_description
1 polymer ?
#
loop_
_entity_poly.entity_id
_entity_poly.type
_entity_poly.pdbx_seq_one_letter_code
_entity_poly.pdbx_strand_id
1 'polypeptide(L)'
;MRYCCVVGCSNAKAKTDCRDKTFFKFPLKNSQLLQLWLKNIGRQGFMPSCSSIICSDHFEENSYSTCRFTKRRLLKQEAVPIIFSKTPKQTPKVGLPSSATDGNNMQPDGTKHGMHSVSSQTETFTDVSDRMNKLKDELKELQDSLGKKAFIPENISNDTQMKALTGFKKERFS
;
A
#
# COMPACT_ATOMS: atom_id res chain seq x y z
N MET A 1 7.48 4.08 -20.98
CA MET A 1 8.17 2.89 -20.44
C MET A 1 7.74 2.68 -18.99
N ARG A 2 7.49 1.44 -18.52
CA ARG A 2 7.04 1.17 -17.14
C ARG A 2 8.18 0.60 -16.30
N TYR A 3 8.53 1.29 -15.22
CA TYR A 3 9.60 0.94 -14.29
C TYR A 3 9.07 0.17 -13.08
N CYS A 4 9.95 -0.61 -12.46
CA CYS A 4 9.70 -1.21 -11.17
C CYS A 4 9.46 -0.12 -10.11
N CYS A 5 8.44 -0.29 -9.27
CA CYS A 5 8.08 0.69 -8.24
C CYS A 5 8.96 0.65 -7.00
N VAL A 6 9.81 -0.37 -6.86
CA VAL A 6 10.73 -0.52 -5.72
C VAL A 6 11.85 0.52 -5.78
N VAL A 7 12.09 1.20 -4.66
CA VAL A 7 13.12 2.23 -4.54
C VAL A 7 14.50 1.66 -4.89
N GLY A 8 15.26 2.39 -5.72
CA GLY A 8 16.59 1.96 -6.18
C GLY A 8 16.60 0.86 -7.24
N CYS A 9 15.43 0.42 -7.72
CA CYS A 9 15.34 -0.54 -8.83
C CYS A 9 15.20 0.18 -10.18
N SER A 10 16.14 -0.06 -11.08
CA SER A 10 16.16 0.50 -12.45
C SER A 10 15.56 -0.44 -13.51
N ASN A 11 14.96 -1.55 -13.09
CA ASN A 11 14.37 -2.54 -14.00
C ASN A 11 13.10 -1.98 -14.66
N ALA A 12 12.92 -2.24 -15.95
CA ALA A 12 11.75 -1.78 -16.70
C ALA A 12 11.28 -2.79 -17.74
N LYS A 13 9.95 -2.87 -17.94
CA LYS A 13 9.32 -3.91 -18.77
C LYS A 13 9.73 -3.88 -20.25
N ALA A 14 10.15 -2.73 -20.76
CA ALA A 14 10.56 -2.56 -22.15
C ALA A 14 12.08 -2.48 -22.33
N LYS A 15 12.87 -2.71 -21.27
CA LYS A 15 14.33 -2.61 -21.29
C LYS A 15 14.93 -3.94 -21.73
N THR A 16 15.89 -3.91 -22.65
CA THR A 16 16.46 -5.12 -23.27
C THR A 16 17.19 -6.02 -22.28
N ASP A 17 17.87 -5.43 -21.29
CA ASP A 17 18.58 -6.11 -20.20
C ASP A 17 17.64 -6.68 -19.11
N CYS A 18 16.32 -6.50 -19.25
CA CYS A 18 15.31 -6.99 -18.30
C CYS A 18 14.37 -8.03 -18.92
N ARG A 19 14.74 -8.62 -20.07
CA ARG A 19 13.88 -9.57 -20.83
C ARG A 19 13.62 -10.89 -20.10
N ASP A 20 14.53 -11.28 -19.23
CA ASP A 20 14.46 -12.45 -18.34
C ASP A 20 13.57 -12.21 -17.11
N LYS A 21 13.27 -10.94 -16.79
CA LYS A 21 12.51 -10.57 -15.59
C LYS A 21 11.01 -10.59 -15.86
N THR A 22 10.27 -11.13 -14.89
CA THR A 22 8.80 -11.04 -14.90
C THR A 22 8.37 -9.80 -14.12
N PHE A 23 7.28 -9.16 -14.56
CA PHE A 23 6.73 -7.96 -13.92
C PHE A 23 5.31 -8.23 -13.44
N PHE A 24 5.09 -8.03 -12.15
CA PHE A 24 3.83 -8.29 -11.47
C PHE A 24 3.10 -6.98 -11.18
N LYS A 25 1.78 -6.99 -11.35
CA LYS A 25 0.93 -5.86 -10.96
C LYS A 25 0.61 -5.94 -9.48
N PHE A 26 0.32 -4.80 -8.88
CA PHE A 26 -0.17 -4.74 -7.51
C PHE A 26 -1.51 -5.46 -7.36
N PRO A 27 -1.74 -6.15 -6.22
CA PRO A 27 -2.98 -6.86 -5.95
C PRO A 27 -4.10 -5.89 -5.51
N LEU A 28 -4.51 -4.97 -6.40
CA LEU A 28 -5.47 -3.89 -6.08
C LEU A 28 -6.84 -4.38 -5.58
N LYS A 29 -7.17 -5.66 -5.85
CA LYS A 29 -8.40 -6.30 -5.36
C LYS A 29 -8.27 -6.94 -3.98
N ASN A 30 -7.05 -7.19 -3.51
CA ASN A 30 -6.77 -7.77 -2.19
C ASN A 30 -6.08 -6.70 -1.35
N SER A 31 -6.88 -5.96 -0.56
CA SER A 31 -6.40 -4.85 0.26
C SER A 31 -5.39 -5.28 1.33
N GLN A 32 -5.57 -6.45 1.93
CA GLN A 32 -4.67 -6.97 2.97
C GLN A 32 -3.27 -7.25 2.39
N LEU A 33 -3.22 -7.99 1.27
CA LEU A 33 -1.95 -8.27 0.58
C LEU A 33 -1.31 -6.98 0.04
N LEU A 34 -2.13 -6.06 -0.47
CA LEU A 34 -1.67 -4.77 -0.95
C LEU A 34 -0.96 -3.96 0.15
N GLN A 35 -1.54 -3.91 1.35
CA GLN A 35 -0.91 -3.23 2.49
C GLN A 35 0.44 -3.84 2.84
N LEU A 36 0.56 -5.17 2.79
CA LEU A 36 1.82 -5.85 3.06
C LEU A 36 2.87 -5.56 1.96
N TRP A 37 2.46 -5.50 0.69
CA TRP A 37 3.33 -5.05 -0.39
C TRP A 37 3.82 -3.62 -0.16
N LEU A 38 2.93 -2.69 0.20
CA LEU A 38 3.28 -1.29 0.44
C LEU A 38 4.21 -1.13 1.62
N LYS A 39 3.96 -1.85 2.72
CA LYS A 39 4.83 -1.90 3.90
C LYS A 39 6.24 -2.34 3.50
N ASN A 40 6.35 -3.42 2.73
CA ASN A 40 7.65 -3.96 2.33
C ASN A 40 8.36 -3.07 1.31
N ILE A 41 7.63 -2.29 0.50
CA ILE A 41 8.22 -1.35 -0.45
C ILE A 41 8.91 -0.18 0.26
N GLY A 42 8.48 0.16 1.47
CA GLY A 42 9.11 1.20 2.30
C GLY A 42 8.99 2.60 1.72
N ARG A 43 8.04 2.86 0.81
CA ARG A 43 7.82 4.17 0.21
C ARG A 43 6.63 4.86 0.88
N GLN A 44 6.91 5.94 1.61
CA GLN A 44 5.87 6.73 2.27
C GLN A 44 4.94 7.41 1.24
N GLY A 45 3.63 7.41 1.53
CA GLY A 45 2.61 8.05 0.69
C GLY A 45 2.42 7.44 -0.70
N PHE A 46 2.97 6.25 -0.96
CA PHE A 46 2.87 5.64 -2.29
C PHE A 46 1.52 4.97 -2.51
N MET A 47 0.78 5.45 -3.52
CA MET A 47 -0.46 4.83 -3.98
C MET A 47 -0.24 4.14 -5.33
N PRO A 48 -0.27 2.80 -5.39
CA PRO A 48 -0.09 2.07 -6.64
C PRO A 48 -1.34 2.19 -7.51
N SER A 49 -1.09 2.34 -8.81
CA SER A 49 -2.12 2.35 -9.86
C SER A 49 -2.18 1.01 -10.59
N CYS A 50 -3.14 0.85 -11.51
CA CYS A 50 -3.26 -0.34 -12.36
C CYS A 50 -2.05 -0.57 -13.30
N SER A 51 -1.22 0.46 -13.50
CA SER A 51 -0.01 0.44 -14.32
C SER A 51 1.27 0.26 -13.50
N SER A 52 1.18 0.35 -12.16
CA SER A 52 2.28 0.14 -11.23
C SER A 52 2.70 -1.33 -11.21
N ILE A 53 4.01 -1.59 -11.23
CA ILE A 53 4.56 -2.94 -11.36
C ILE A 53 5.80 -3.14 -10.49
N ILE A 54 6.04 -4.40 -10.10
CA ILE A 54 7.26 -4.84 -9.40
C ILE A 54 7.90 -5.97 -10.21
N CYS A 55 9.23 -5.97 -10.33
CA CYS A 55 9.94 -7.05 -11.02
C CYS A 55 10.18 -8.26 -10.12
N SER A 56 10.49 -9.41 -10.73
CA SER A 56 10.73 -10.69 -10.04
C SER A 56 11.88 -10.67 -9.02
N ASP A 57 12.85 -9.76 -9.14
CA ASP A 57 13.99 -9.68 -8.22
C ASP A 57 13.58 -9.38 -6.77
N HIS A 58 12.34 -8.92 -6.55
CA HIS A 58 11.82 -8.55 -5.25
C HIS A 58 10.95 -9.63 -4.61
N PHE A 59 10.88 -10.84 -5.15
CA PHE A 59 10.15 -11.96 -4.51
C PHE A 59 11.08 -13.16 -4.37
N GLU A 60 10.89 -13.94 -3.30
CA GLU A 60 11.66 -15.17 -3.10
C GLU A 60 11.32 -16.24 -4.14
N GLU A 61 12.27 -17.11 -4.45
CA GLU A 61 12.06 -18.21 -5.41
C GLU A 61 10.92 -19.15 -4.97
N ASN A 62 10.70 -19.31 -3.67
CA ASN A 62 9.61 -20.12 -3.11
C ASN A 62 8.22 -19.47 -3.29
N SER A 63 8.15 -18.18 -3.65
CA SER A 63 6.91 -17.40 -3.75
C SER A 63 6.23 -17.56 -5.10
N TYR A 64 6.86 -18.32 -6.00
CA TYR A 64 6.38 -18.57 -7.34
C TYR A 64 5.63 -19.90 -7.43
N SER A 65 4.68 -19.92 -8.36
CA SER A 65 3.99 -21.10 -8.85
C SER A 65 4.03 -21.09 -10.38
N THR A 66 4.02 -22.27 -10.98
CA THR A 66 3.99 -22.40 -12.44
C THR A 66 2.55 -22.53 -12.91
N CYS A 67 2.12 -21.62 -13.79
CA CYS A 67 0.82 -21.77 -14.45
C CYS A 67 0.82 -23.05 -15.30
N ARG A 68 -0.08 -23.99 -15.02
CA ARG A 68 -0.14 -25.28 -15.72
C ARG A 68 -0.27 -25.15 -17.24
N PHE A 69 -0.99 -24.14 -17.72
CA PHE A 69 -1.28 -23.96 -19.14
C PHE A 69 -0.24 -23.13 -19.88
N THR A 70 0.26 -22.05 -19.26
CA THR A 70 1.16 -21.09 -19.92
C THR A 70 2.62 -21.30 -19.57
N LYS A 71 2.93 -22.17 -18.60
CA LYS A 71 4.25 -22.37 -17.99
C LYS A 71 4.90 -21.07 -17.44
N ARG A 72 4.12 -19.99 -17.31
CA ARG A 72 4.58 -18.71 -16.76
C ARG A 72 4.69 -18.77 -15.25
N ARG A 73 5.69 -18.06 -14.70
CA ARG A 73 5.82 -17.81 -13.27
C ARG A 73 4.70 -16.88 -12.82
N LEU A 74 3.92 -17.33 -11.85
CA LEU A 74 2.89 -16.57 -11.15
C LEU A 74 3.27 -16.47 -9.68
N LEU A 75 2.89 -15.37 -9.05
CA LEU A 75 3.01 -15.25 -7.61
C LEU A 75 1.95 -16.13 -6.93
N LYS A 76 2.34 -16.77 -5.83
CA LYS A 76 1.40 -17.41 -4.90
C LYS A 76 0.48 -16.33 -4.30
N GLN A 77 -0.67 -16.76 -3.78
CA GLN A 77 -1.69 -15.85 -3.26
C GLN A 77 -1.17 -14.95 -2.14
N GLU A 78 -0.31 -15.49 -1.26
CA GLU A 78 0.25 -14.78 -0.11
C GLU A 78 1.68 -14.27 -0.37
N ALA A 79 2.13 -14.27 -1.63
CA ALA A 79 3.48 -13.83 -1.97
C ALA A 79 3.62 -12.32 -1.75
N VAL A 80 4.66 -11.94 -1.03
CA VAL A 80 4.96 -10.55 -0.69
C VAL A 80 6.35 -10.20 -1.18
N PRO A 81 6.57 -8.95 -1.63
CA PRO A 81 7.90 -8.56 -2.04
C PRO A 81 8.82 -8.52 -0.83
N ILE A 82 9.98 -9.12 -0.92
CA ILE A 82 11.07 -8.95 0.05
C ILE A 82 12.02 -7.95 -0.56
N ILE A 83 12.02 -6.73 -0.01
CA ILE A 83 13.08 -5.80 -0.34
C ILE A 83 14.33 -6.25 0.42
N PHE A 84 15.20 -6.96 -0.29
CA PHE A 84 16.59 -7.03 0.11
C PHE A 84 17.14 -5.61 0.04
N SER A 85 17.26 -4.94 1.19
CA SER A 85 18.22 -3.85 1.33
C SER A 85 19.54 -4.43 0.83
N LYS A 86 20.03 -3.97 -0.31
CA LYS A 86 21.31 -4.43 -0.87
C LYS A 86 22.43 -3.91 0.02
N THR A 87 22.54 -4.39 1.25
CA THR A 87 23.86 -4.52 1.84
C THR A 87 24.50 -5.70 1.10
N PRO A 88 25.63 -5.50 0.41
CA PRO A 88 26.36 -6.64 -0.13
C PRO A 88 26.68 -7.54 1.06
N LYS A 89 26.03 -8.71 1.14
CA LYS A 89 26.46 -9.79 2.00
C LYS A 89 27.87 -10.13 1.54
N GLN A 90 28.88 -9.56 2.18
CA GLN A 90 30.19 -10.19 2.21
C GLN A 90 29.96 -11.51 2.92
N THR A 91 29.90 -12.58 2.13
CA THR A 91 30.03 -13.93 2.65
C THR A 91 31.37 -13.99 3.37
N PRO A 92 31.42 -14.28 4.68
CA PRO A 92 32.69 -14.56 5.33
C PRO A 92 33.24 -15.81 4.66
N LYS A 93 34.32 -15.66 3.89
CA LYS A 93 35.11 -16.81 3.47
C LYS A 93 35.66 -17.44 4.74
N VAL A 94 35.17 -18.64 5.04
CA VAL A 94 35.70 -19.51 6.09
C VAL A 94 37.20 -19.69 5.83
N GLY A 95 38.01 -19.09 6.69
CA GLY A 95 39.45 -19.31 6.79
C GLY A 95 39.76 -19.68 8.25
N LEU A 96 40.33 -20.86 8.44
CA LEU A 96 40.79 -21.41 9.72
C LEU A 96 41.95 -20.58 10.33
N PRO A 97 42.26 -20.76 11.62
CA PRO A 97 42.72 -19.72 12.53
C PRO A 97 44.23 -19.49 12.51
N SER A 98 44.64 -18.24 12.77
CA SER A 98 46.00 -17.93 13.23
C SER A 98 45.99 -17.70 14.73
N SER A 99 46.81 -18.51 15.42
CA SER A 99 47.20 -18.37 16.81
C SER A 99 48.04 -17.11 17.05
N ALA A 100 48.17 -16.75 18.33
CA ALA A 100 48.83 -15.59 18.96
C ALA A 100 47.90 -14.36 19.06
N THR A 101 47.64 -13.79 20.24
CA THR A 101 48.60 -13.46 21.30
C THR A 101 47.89 -13.27 22.65
N ASP A 102 48.68 -13.45 23.71
CA ASP A 102 48.44 -13.22 25.12
C ASP A 102 47.66 -11.95 25.53
N GLY A 103 46.93 -12.10 26.64
CA GLY A 103 47.13 -11.22 27.78
C GLY A 103 46.20 -10.01 27.95
N ASN A 104 45.42 -10.08 29.03
CA ASN A 104 45.29 -9.06 30.09
C ASN A 104 43.89 -8.44 30.27
N ASN A 105 43.26 -8.90 31.34
CA ASN A 105 42.21 -8.27 32.12
C ASN A 105 42.69 -6.93 32.71
N MET A 106 41.86 -5.86 32.67
CA MET A 106 41.59 -4.94 33.78
C MET A 106 40.71 -3.75 33.30
N GLN A 107 39.59 -3.54 34.01
CA GLN A 107 38.89 -2.24 34.11
C GLN A 107 39.82 -1.18 34.73
N PRO A 108 39.60 0.12 34.45
CA PRO A 108 38.96 0.94 35.49
C PRO A 108 38.03 2.08 34.99
N ASP A 109 37.08 2.36 35.88
CA ASP A 109 36.48 3.63 36.32
C ASP A 109 36.47 4.92 35.45
N GLY A 110 35.24 5.44 35.26
CA GLY A 110 34.87 6.82 35.56
C GLY A 110 35.32 7.93 34.60
N THR A 111 34.38 8.48 33.81
CA THR A 111 34.09 9.94 33.74
C THR A 111 32.82 10.23 32.92
N LYS A 112 31.80 10.67 33.64
CA LYS A 112 30.62 11.47 33.27
C LYS A 112 30.87 12.60 32.26
N HIS A 113 30.25 12.58 31.08
CA HIS A 113 29.79 13.81 30.39
C HIS A 113 28.51 13.51 29.60
N GLY A 114 27.46 14.27 29.92
CA GLY A 114 26.10 14.07 29.41
C GLY A 114 25.90 14.63 28.01
N MET A 115 24.95 14.02 27.31
CA MET A 115 24.33 14.58 26.13
C MET A 115 22.82 14.27 26.14
N HIS A 116 22.09 15.31 26.50
CA HIS A 116 20.69 15.67 26.20
C HIS A 116 19.84 14.56 25.55
N SER A 117 18.89 14.01 26.33
CA SER A 117 17.77 13.22 25.82
C SER A 117 16.90 14.07 24.91
N VAL A 118 16.97 13.86 23.60
CA VAL A 118 15.79 14.04 22.77
C VAL A 118 14.88 12.84 23.04
N SER A 119 13.72 13.11 23.63
CA SER A 119 12.69 12.10 23.85
C SER A 119 12.22 11.61 22.47
N SER A 120 12.84 10.55 21.99
CA SER A 120 12.34 9.75 20.88
C SER A 120 11.04 9.13 21.38
N GLN A 121 9.92 9.76 21.05
CA GLN A 121 8.60 9.19 21.28
C GLN A 121 8.52 7.87 20.51
N THR A 122 8.85 6.77 21.18
CA THR A 122 8.48 5.42 20.74
C THR A 122 7.00 5.26 21.05
N GLU A 123 6.15 5.66 20.11
CA GLU A 123 4.72 5.33 20.18
C GLU A 123 4.60 3.80 20.14
N THR A 124 4.01 3.23 21.19
CA THR A 124 3.77 1.79 21.26
C THR A 124 2.72 1.40 20.23
N PHE A 125 2.75 0.14 19.78
CA PHE A 125 1.80 -0.39 18.81
C PHE A 125 0.33 -0.14 19.18
N THR A 126 0.03 -0.07 20.48
CA THR A 126 -1.29 0.27 21.02
C THR A 126 -1.69 1.69 20.65
N ASP A 127 -0.81 2.68 20.85
CA ASP A 127 -1.09 4.10 20.56
C ASP A 127 -1.47 4.34 19.10
N VAL A 128 -0.72 3.71 18.18
CA VAL A 128 -1.00 3.77 16.74
C VAL A 128 -2.35 3.11 16.40
N SER A 129 -2.67 2.00 17.06
CA SER A 129 -3.95 1.30 16.85
C SER A 129 -5.13 2.11 17.38
N ASP A 130 -4.99 2.73 18.55
CA ASP A 130 -6.01 3.59 19.16
C ASP A 130 -6.28 4.83 18.29
N ARG A 131 -5.23 5.47 17.75
CA ARG A 131 -5.36 6.57 16.80
C ARG A 131 -6.07 6.15 15.51
N MET A 132 -5.76 4.97 14.98
CA MET A 132 -6.43 4.45 13.79
C MET A 132 -7.91 4.16 14.05
N ASN A 133 -8.25 3.63 15.22
CA ASN A 133 -9.64 3.37 15.59
C ASN A 133 -10.42 4.68 15.76
N LYS A 134 -9.84 5.68 16.43
CA LYS A 134 -10.43 7.01 16.55
C LYS A 134 -10.69 7.66 15.19
N LEU A 135 -9.74 7.58 14.27
CA LEU A 135 -9.93 8.10 12.91
C LEU A 135 -11.03 7.36 12.14
N LYS A 136 -11.25 6.06 12.41
CA LYS A 136 -12.37 5.32 11.81
C LYS A 136 -13.72 5.78 12.37
N ASP A 137 -13.79 6.07 13.66
CA ASP A 137 -15.01 6.56 14.30
C ASP A 137 -15.37 7.96 13.77
N GLU A 138 -14.39 8.85 13.63
CA GLU A 138 -14.58 10.18 13.02
C GLU A 138 -15.04 10.09 11.55
N LEU A 139 -14.48 9.16 10.77
CA LEU A 139 -14.94 8.95 9.39
C LEU A 139 -16.38 8.43 9.32
N LYS A 140 -16.79 7.60 10.27
CA LYS A 140 -18.16 7.08 10.34
C LYS A 140 -19.15 8.18 10.71
N GLU A 141 -18.80 9.04 11.66
CA GLU A 141 -19.62 10.20 12.04
C GLU A 141 -19.78 11.20 10.88
N LEU A 142 -18.71 11.47 10.12
CA LEU A 142 -18.79 12.31 8.92
C LEU A 142 -19.68 11.69 7.84
N GLN A 143 -19.64 10.37 7.66
CA GLN A 143 -20.49 9.66 6.71
C GLN A 143 -21.98 9.71 7.12
N ASP A 144 -22.26 9.58 8.41
CA ASP A 144 -23.62 9.71 8.97
C ASP A 144 -24.14 11.16 8.90
N SER A 145 -23.25 12.15 8.98
CA SER A 145 -23.59 13.57 8.79
C SER A 145 -23.97 13.90 7.34
N LEU A 146 -23.31 13.26 6.37
CA LEU A 146 -23.59 13.44 4.94
C LEU A 146 -24.88 12.73 4.51
N GLY A 147 -25.27 11.66 5.22
CA GLY A 147 -26.52 10.91 4.99
C GLY A 147 -27.82 11.65 5.34
N LYS A 148 -27.75 12.84 5.97
CA LYS A 148 -28.94 13.61 6.41
C LYS A 148 -29.38 14.72 5.46
N LYS A 149 -28.75 14.88 4.29
CA LYS A 149 -29.20 15.83 3.25
C LYS A 149 -30.02 15.15 2.15
N ALA A 150 -31.05 14.41 2.56
CA ALA A 150 -32.11 13.93 1.67
C ALA A 150 -33.28 14.95 1.70
N PHE A 151 -33.29 15.80 0.66
CA PHE A 151 -34.46 16.27 -0.08
C PHE A 151 -35.75 16.60 0.73
N ILE A 152 -36.02 17.89 0.94
CA ILE A 152 -37.38 18.39 1.16
C ILE A 152 -37.99 18.61 -0.24
N PRO A 153 -39.00 17.85 -0.69
CA PRO A 153 -39.88 18.34 -1.74
C PRO A 153 -40.85 19.32 -1.07
N GLU A 154 -40.76 20.60 -1.42
CA GLU A 154 -41.84 21.56 -1.15
C GLU A 154 -43.09 21.08 -1.89
N ASN A 155 -44.04 20.54 -1.13
CA ASN A 155 -45.40 20.27 -1.58
C ASN A 155 -46.18 21.58 -1.55
N ILE A 156 -46.05 22.41 -2.59
CA ILE A 156 -46.95 23.54 -2.81
C ILE A 156 -48.16 23.02 -3.56
N SER A 157 -49.19 22.69 -2.77
CA SER A 157 -50.57 22.55 -3.19
C SER A 157 -51.04 23.88 -3.80
N ASN A 158 -51.24 23.91 -5.11
CA ASN A 158 -51.92 25.02 -5.79
C ASN A 158 -53.34 24.56 -6.17
N ASP A 159 -54.26 24.63 -5.22
CA ASP A 159 -55.69 24.70 -5.49
C ASP A 159 -56.06 26.17 -5.65
N THR A 160 -56.20 26.65 -6.89
CA THR A 160 -56.95 27.87 -7.19
C THR A 160 -57.68 27.68 -8.51
N GLN A 161 -58.92 27.27 -8.35
CA GLN A 161 -60.02 27.27 -9.29
C GLN A 161 -60.15 28.63 -10.02
N MET A 162 -60.06 28.63 -11.35
CA MET A 162 -60.68 29.65 -12.20
C MET A 162 -61.35 28.96 -13.39
N LYS A 163 -62.69 28.93 -13.32
CA LYS A 163 -63.60 28.62 -14.43
C LYS A 163 -63.56 29.74 -15.46
N ALA A 164 -63.56 29.41 -16.75
CA ALA A 164 -64.52 29.94 -17.74
C ALA A 164 -64.18 29.50 -19.19
N LEU A 165 -65.19 28.94 -19.85
CA LEU A 165 -65.62 29.14 -21.26
C LEU A 165 -64.52 29.26 -22.33
N THR A 166 -64.39 28.38 -23.33
CA THR A 166 -65.35 28.02 -24.41
C THR A 166 -64.53 27.13 -25.38
N GLY A 167 -64.97 25.95 -25.81
CA GLY A 167 -65.83 25.77 -26.97
C GLY A 167 -65.08 25.03 -28.10
N PHE A 168 -65.80 24.12 -28.77
CA PHE A 168 -65.51 23.47 -30.08
C PHE A 168 -64.74 22.13 -30.17
N LYS A 169 -65.55 21.04 -30.19
CA LYS A 169 -65.70 19.98 -31.22
C LYS A 169 -64.43 19.33 -31.82
N LYS A 170 -64.25 17.99 -31.68
CA LYS A 170 -64.64 16.89 -32.64
C LYS A 170 -63.67 16.86 -33.85
N GLU A 171 -62.95 15.81 -34.28
CA GLU A 171 -63.21 14.38 -34.55
C GLU A 171 -61.84 13.64 -34.65
N ARG A 172 -61.71 12.40 -34.15
CA ARG A 172 -61.53 11.13 -34.92
C ARG A 172 -60.87 11.26 -36.30
N PHE A 173 -59.78 10.51 -36.54
CA PHE A 173 -59.49 9.58 -37.66
C PHE A 173 -58.04 9.09 -37.46
N SER A 174 -57.87 7.83 -37.05
CA SER A 174 -57.44 6.66 -37.86
C SER A 174 -55.93 6.46 -37.85
#